data_AF-A0A9W7YFX9-F1
#
_entry.id   AF-A0A9W7YFX9-F1
#
_cell.length_a   1.000
_cell.length_b   1.000
_cell.length_c   1.000
_cell.angle_alpha   90.00
_cell.angle_beta   90.00
_cell.angle_gamma   90.00
#
_symmetry.space_group_name_H-M   'P 1'
#
loop_
_entity.id
_entity.type
_entity.pdbx_description
1 polymer ?
#
loop_
_entity_poly.entity_id
_entity_poly.type
_entity_poly.pdbx_seq_one_letter_code
_entity_poly.pdbx_strand_id
1 'polypeptide(L)'
;MKTPPQAVASPLFETASKVKLQWTYDANMKQPPSRITIRGQMPNGFYEPGTQKALYWYIAQNVSGAEKAYTWDTVTESPPGYTLREGTGYKLFIIDSDIGWDNSTRVIPGKLFQFMLPFSMYNSRYAQTNDGVPKNYNPNTAARSASAAAGALFLSVMVAVALLA
;
A
#
# COMPACT_ATOMS: atom_id res chain seq x y z
N MET A 1 3.75 -30.15 -4.24
CA MET A 1 2.69 -29.11 -4.21
C MET A 1 3.37 -27.75 -4.27
N LYS A 2 3.07 -26.90 -5.25
CA LYS A 2 3.59 -25.52 -5.27
C LYS A 2 2.70 -24.69 -4.36
N THR A 3 3.21 -24.34 -3.18
CA THR A 3 2.53 -23.44 -2.25
C THR A 3 2.34 -22.08 -2.95
N PRO A 4 1.12 -21.51 -2.97
CA PRO A 4 0.91 -20.18 -3.52
C PRO A 4 1.78 -19.15 -2.77
N PRO A 5 2.27 -18.09 -3.43
CA PRO A 5 3.00 -17.03 -2.75
C PRO A 5 2.14 -16.45 -1.62
N GLN A 6 2.68 -16.42 -0.39
CA GLN A 6 1.93 -16.07 0.82
C GLN A 6 1.67 -14.57 1.04
N ALA A 7 2.20 -13.69 0.19
CA ALA A 7 1.86 -12.27 0.22
C ALA A 7 2.10 -11.67 -1.17
N VAL A 8 1.04 -11.23 -1.85
CA VAL A 8 1.20 -10.29 -2.96
C VAL A 8 1.55 -8.96 -2.31
N ALA A 9 2.75 -8.44 -2.58
CA ALA A 9 3.16 -7.14 -2.06
C ALA A 9 2.14 -6.08 -2.50
N SER A 10 1.48 -5.45 -1.53
CA SER A 10 0.56 -4.34 -1.79
C SER A 10 1.41 -3.11 -2.10
N PRO A 11 1.28 -2.50 -3.30
CA PRO A 11 2.10 -1.37 -3.67
C PRO A 11 1.83 -0.16 -2.77
N LEU A 12 2.88 0.65 -2.60
CA LEU A 12 2.83 1.92 -1.90
C LEU A 12 2.76 3.06 -2.92
N PHE A 13 1.76 3.93 -2.78
CA PHE A 13 1.58 5.12 -3.60
C PHE A 13 1.78 6.39 -2.79
N GLU A 14 2.50 7.34 -3.34
CA GLU A 14 2.79 8.58 -2.66
C GLU A 14 1.60 9.55 -2.74
N THR A 15 1.17 10.07 -1.60
CA THR A 15 0.20 11.17 -1.54
C THR A 15 0.80 12.45 -2.12
N ALA A 16 -0.04 13.32 -2.69
CA ALA A 16 0.39 14.57 -3.31
C ALA A 16 1.45 14.40 -4.43
N SER A 17 1.36 13.29 -5.15
CA SER A 17 2.24 12.93 -6.26
C SER A 17 1.47 12.55 -7.53
N LYS A 18 2.23 12.32 -8.61
CA LYS A 18 1.73 11.70 -9.84
C LYS A 18 2.16 10.24 -9.91
N VAL A 19 1.19 9.33 -9.84
CA VAL A 19 1.39 7.88 -9.85
C VAL A 19 1.20 7.34 -11.26
N LYS A 20 2.20 6.65 -11.80
CA LYS A 20 2.09 5.97 -13.10
C LYS A 20 1.50 4.58 -12.92
N LEU A 21 0.31 4.38 -13.44
CA LEU A 21 -0.36 3.10 -13.53
C LEU A 21 -0.08 2.48 -14.89
N GLN A 22 0.27 1.20 -14.92
CA GLN A 22 0.46 0.43 -16.14
C GLN A 22 -0.17 -0.95 -15.98
N TRP A 23 -0.76 -1.47 -17.04
CA TRP A 23 -1.39 -2.78 -17.03
C TRP A 23 -1.24 -3.48 -18.39
N THR A 24 -1.36 -4.79 -18.35
CA THR A 24 -1.46 -5.65 -19.52
C THR A 24 -2.72 -6.48 -19.40
N TYR A 25 -3.22 -6.96 -20.53
CA TYR A 25 -4.31 -7.92 -20.55
C TYR A 25 -3.74 -9.33 -20.65
N ASP A 26 -4.44 -10.29 -20.04
CA ASP A 26 -4.05 -11.69 -20.13
C ASP A 26 -4.37 -12.27 -21.52
N ALA A 27 -3.84 -13.46 -21.80
CA ALA A 27 -4.08 -14.16 -23.05
C ALA A 27 -5.51 -14.71 -23.19
N ASN A 28 -6.29 -14.74 -22.10
CA ASN A 28 -7.67 -15.24 -22.10
C ASN A 28 -8.67 -14.18 -22.58
N MET A 29 -8.26 -12.91 -22.58
CA MET A 29 -9.08 -11.81 -23.04
C MET A 29 -9.16 -11.80 -24.57
N LYS A 30 -10.32 -12.21 -25.10
CA LYS A 30 -10.57 -12.30 -26.55
C LYS A 30 -10.95 -10.95 -27.15
N GLN A 31 -11.64 -10.11 -26.37
CA GLN A 31 -12.07 -8.79 -26.80
C GLN A 31 -11.71 -7.77 -25.72
N PRO A 32 -10.64 -6.98 -25.94
CA PRO A 32 -10.35 -5.84 -25.09
C PRO A 32 -11.52 -4.87 -24.99
N PRO A 33 -11.71 -4.25 -23.82
CA PRO A 33 -12.67 -3.15 -23.69
C PRO A 33 -12.29 -2.04 -24.67
N SER A 34 -13.27 -1.36 -25.26
CA SER A 34 -13.00 -0.17 -26.07
C SER A 34 -12.63 1.02 -25.18
N ARG A 35 -13.13 1.01 -23.94
CA ARG A 35 -12.84 1.99 -22.90
C ARG A 35 -12.78 1.34 -21.53
N ILE A 36 -11.87 1.81 -20.69
CA ILE A 36 -11.78 1.40 -19.29
C ILE A 36 -12.07 2.58 -18.37
N THR A 37 -12.48 2.24 -17.15
CA THR A 37 -12.64 3.19 -16.06
C THR A 37 -11.77 2.72 -14.91
N ILE A 38 -11.08 3.66 -14.27
CA ILE A 38 -10.23 3.41 -13.10
C ILE A 38 -10.90 4.07 -11.90
N ARG A 39 -11.23 3.28 -10.88
CA ARG A 39 -11.83 3.77 -9.63
C ARG A 39 -10.93 3.50 -8.44
N GLY A 40 -10.91 4.44 -7.51
CA GLY A 40 -10.41 4.21 -6.17
C GLY A 40 -11.56 3.87 -5.21
N GLN A 41 -11.23 3.15 -4.14
CA GLN A 41 -12.07 2.96 -2.97
C GLN A 41 -11.29 3.33 -1.72
N MET A 42 -11.92 4.13 -0.86
CA MET A 42 -11.32 4.56 0.39
C MET A 42 -11.26 3.38 1.39
N PRO A 43 -10.39 3.45 2.41
CA PRO A 43 -10.37 2.46 3.48
C PRO A 43 -11.71 2.35 4.19
N ASN A 44 -11.89 1.27 4.97
CA ASN A 44 -13.07 1.12 5.82
C ASN A 44 -13.20 2.31 6.79
N GLY A 45 -14.44 2.75 7.05
CA GLY A 45 -14.73 3.94 7.85
C GLY A 45 -14.96 5.21 7.02
N PHE A 46 -14.73 5.16 5.71
CA PHE A 46 -15.10 6.22 4.77
C PHE A 46 -16.29 5.78 3.91
N TYR A 47 -17.37 6.56 3.97
CA TYR A 47 -18.64 6.21 3.36
C TYR A 47 -19.18 7.32 2.47
N GLU A 48 -20.02 6.96 1.50
CA GLU A 48 -20.75 7.95 0.71
C GLU A 48 -21.69 8.77 1.63
N PRO A 49 -21.82 10.09 1.42
CA PRO A 49 -22.62 10.96 2.29
C PRO A 49 -24.05 10.44 2.52
N GLY A 50 -24.44 10.34 3.78
CA GLY A 50 -25.78 9.88 4.17
C GLY A 50 -26.01 8.37 4.01
N THR A 51 -24.96 7.56 3.80
CA THR A 51 -25.08 6.10 3.65
C THR A 51 -24.00 5.36 4.45
N GLN A 52 -24.09 4.03 4.47
CA GLN A 52 -23.03 3.12 4.95
C GLN A 52 -22.29 2.44 3.77
N LYS A 53 -22.49 2.92 2.54
CA LYS A 53 -21.83 2.36 1.36
C LYS A 53 -20.39 2.83 1.30
N ALA A 54 -19.48 1.94 0.90
CA ALA A 54 -18.07 2.28 0.75
C ALA A 54 -17.88 3.47 -0.20
N LEU A 55 -17.01 4.40 0.19
CA LEU A 55 -16.73 5.59 -0.63
C LEU A 55 -15.81 5.22 -1.80
N TYR A 56 -16.35 5.34 -3.02
CA TYR A 56 -15.61 5.20 -4.27
C TYR A 56 -15.42 6.54 -4.95
N TRP A 57 -14.34 6.68 -5.72
CA TRP A 57 -14.14 7.84 -6.59
C TRP A 57 -13.56 7.42 -7.94
N TYR A 58 -13.66 8.31 -8.92
CA TYR A 58 -13.06 8.11 -10.24
C TYR A 58 -11.65 8.66 -10.24
N ILE A 59 -10.68 7.80 -10.54
CA ILE A 59 -9.32 8.20 -10.87
C ILE A 59 -9.27 8.59 -12.35
N ALA A 60 -9.92 7.80 -13.20
CA ALA A 60 -10.06 8.08 -14.63
C ALA A 60 -11.36 7.46 -15.17
N GLN A 61 -11.98 8.10 -16.17
CA GLN A 61 -13.17 7.59 -16.86
C GLN A 61 -12.94 7.57 -18.36
N ASN A 62 -13.55 6.60 -19.05
CA ASN A 62 -13.54 6.51 -20.51
C ASN A 62 -12.13 6.53 -21.13
N VAL A 63 -11.13 6.01 -20.41
CA VAL A 63 -9.77 5.88 -20.95
C VAL A 63 -9.83 4.90 -22.11
N SER A 64 -9.29 5.27 -23.27
CA SER A 64 -9.27 4.38 -24.44
C SER A 64 -8.68 3.03 -24.06
N GLY A 65 -9.36 1.95 -24.43
CA GLY A 65 -8.92 0.59 -24.13
C GLY A 65 -7.68 0.17 -24.92
N ALA A 66 -7.25 0.98 -25.89
CA ALA A 66 -5.94 0.87 -26.53
C ALA A 66 -4.82 1.32 -25.59
N GLU A 67 -5.08 2.31 -24.72
CA GLU A 67 -4.11 2.77 -23.71
C GLU A 67 -3.82 1.65 -22.70
N LYS A 68 -2.57 1.58 -22.26
CA LYS A 68 -2.06 0.59 -21.28
C LYS A 68 -1.40 1.26 -20.08
N ALA A 69 -1.50 2.59 -20.01
CA ALA A 69 -0.94 3.40 -18.97
C ALA A 69 -1.84 4.59 -18.64
N TYR A 70 -1.81 5.05 -17.40
CA TYR A 70 -2.47 6.27 -16.95
C TYR A 70 -1.61 6.95 -15.88
N THR A 71 -1.50 8.28 -15.93
CA THR A 71 -0.84 9.04 -14.86
C THR A 71 -1.92 9.63 -13.95
N TRP A 72 -2.05 9.04 -12.76
CA TRP A 72 -2.97 9.49 -11.73
C TRP A 72 -2.37 10.65 -10.93
N ASP A 73 -3.03 11.79 -10.91
CA ASP A 73 -2.70 12.91 -10.02
C ASP A 73 -3.47 12.77 -8.70
N THR A 74 -2.76 12.36 -7.65
CA THR A 74 -3.37 12.07 -6.33
C THR A 74 -3.92 13.32 -5.61
N VAL A 75 -3.64 14.52 -6.12
CA VAL A 75 -4.22 15.77 -5.60
C VAL A 75 -5.54 16.05 -6.28
N THR A 76 -5.55 16.11 -7.62
CA THR A 76 -6.72 16.54 -8.39
C THR A 76 -7.74 15.43 -8.62
N GLU A 77 -7.31 14.17 -8.63
CA GLU A 77 -8.14 12.99 -8.88
C GLU A 77 -8.35 12.21 -7.57
N SER A 78 -8.83 12.94 -6.56
CA SER A 78 -9.13 12.47 -5.21
C SER A 78 -10.65 12.42 -4.95
N PRO A 79 -11.14 11.68 -3.93
CA PRO A 79 -12.56 11.65 -3.63
C PRO A 79 -13.10 13.05 -3.29
N PRO A 80 -14.26 13.46 -3.83
CA PRO A 80 -14.82 14.79 -3.57
C PRO A 80 -15.00 15.06 -2.07
N GLY A 81 -14.44 16.16 -1.57
CA GLY A 81 -14.51 16.54 -0.15
C GLY A 81 -13.53 15.79 0.76
N TYR A 82 -12.68 14.92 0.22
CA TYR A 82 -11.65 14.19 0.96
C TYR A 82 -10.27 14.42 0.35
N THR A 83 -9.26 14.44 1.21
CA THR A 83 -7.87 14.30 0.79
C THR A 83 -7.43 12.86 0.99
N LEU A 84 -6.61 12.37 0.08
CA LEU A 84 -5.95 11.08 0.25
C LEU A 84 -4.90 11.20 1.36
N ARG A 85 -4.87 10.21 2.26
CA ARG A 85 -4.03 10.21 3.47
C ARG A 85 -3.19 8.97 3.55
N GLU A 86 -2.09 9.07 4.29
CA GLU A 86 -1.26 7.92 4.62
C GLU A 86 -2.09 6.82 5.29
N GLY A 87 -1.86 5.58 4.90
CA GLY A 87 -2.57 4.44 5.47
C GLY A 87 -2.81 3.31 4.46
N THR A 88 -3.32 2.21 4.99
CA THR A 88 -3.61 0.99 4.23
C THR A 88 -5.12 0.85 4.00
N GLY A 89 -5.51 -0.12 3.17
CA GLY A 89 -6.92 -0.48 2.97
C GLY A 89 -7.59 0.20 1.77
N TYR A 90 -6.85 1.00 1.00
CA TYR A 90 -7.30 1.49 -0.29
C TYR A 90 -7.39 0.35 -1.31
N LYS A 91 -8.29 0.51 -2.28
CA LYS A 91 -8.39 -0.41 -3.42
C LYS A 91 -8.50 0.37 -4.71
N LEU A 92 -7.79 -0.07 -5.73
CA LEU A 92 -7.89 0.43 -7.08
C LEU A 92 -8.62 -0.62 -7.93
N PHE A 93 -9.56 -0.17 -8.74
CA PHE A 93 -10.34 -1.00 -9.64
C PHE A 93 -10.13 -0.57 -11.08
N ILE A 94 -9.89 -1.53 -11.97
CA ILE A 94 -9.95 -1.33 -13.42
C ILE A 94 -11.15 -2.13 -13.94
N ILE A 95 -12.08 -1.45 -14.59
CA ILE A 95 -13.33 -2.03 -15.10
C ILE A 95 -13.50 -1.75 -16.58
N ASP A 96 -14.26 -2.62 -17.24
CA ASP A 96 -14.71 -2.43 -18.61
C ASP A 96 -15.87 -1.41 -18.61
N SER A 97 -15.66 -0.27 -19.25
CA SER A 97 -16.67 0.80 -19.29
C SER A 97 -17.83 0.48 -20.24
N ASP A 98 -17.64 -0.44 -21.17
CA ASP A 98 -18.66 -0.79 -22.16
C ASP A 98 -19.76 -1.66 -21.54
N ILE A 99 -19.44 -2.44 -20.52
CA ILE A 99 -20.41 -3.26 -19.77
C ILE A 99 -20.78 -2.65 -18.41
N GLY A 100 -19.98 -1.72 -17.89
CA GLY A 100 -20.24 -1.01 -16.63
C GLY A 100 -19.81 -1.77 -15.38
N TRP A 101 -19.91 -1.11 -14.22
CA TRP A 101 -19.44 -1.62 -12.92
C TRP A 101 -20.09 -2.95 -12.54
N ASP A 102 -21.42 -3.00 -12.46
CA ASP A 102 -22.13 -4.18 -11.96
C ASP A 102 -21.88 -5.43 -12.82
N ASN A 103 -21.82 -5.27 -14.15
CA ASN A 103 -21.54 -6.39 -15.04
C ASN A 103 -20.07 -6.79 -15.05
N SER A 104 -19.14 -5.84 -14.80
CA SER A 104 -17.71 -6.14 -14.66
C SER A 104 -17.40 -7.03 -13.44
N THR A 105 -18.31 -7.09 -12.46
CA THR A 105 -18.18 -8.00 -11.31
C THR A 105 -18.52 -9.46 -11.61
N ARG A 106 -19.00 -9.76 -12.83
CA ARG A 106 -19.35 -11.12 -13.27
C ARG A 106 -18.31 -11.61 -14.26
N VAL A 107 -17.97 -12.90 -14.19
CA VAL A 107 -17.06 -13.52 -15.15
C VAL A 107 -17.78 -13.69 -16.49
N ILE A 108 -17.51 -12.80 -17.44
CA ILE A 108 -17.98 -12.90 -18.82
C ILE A 108 -16.81 -13.41 -19.67
N PRO A 109 -16.92 -14.60 -20.30
CA PRO A 109 -15.82 -15.18 -21.07
C PRO A 109 -15.26 -14.24 -22.14
N GLY A 110 -13.94 -14.07 -22.14
CA GLY A 110 -13.24 -13.24 -23.13
C GLY A 110 -13.37 -11.73 -22.95
N LYS A 111 -14.04 -11.27 -21.88
CA LYS A 111 -14.15 -9.87 -21.48
C LYS A 111 -13.30 -9.58 -20.26
N LEU A 112 -13.02 -8.30 -20.01
CA LEU A 112 -12.34 -7.87 -18.80
C LEU A 112 -13.26 -8.11 -17.59
N PHE A 113 -12.83 -8.99 -16.69
CA PHE A 113 -13.35 -9.08 -15.34
C PHE A 113 -12.75 -7.95 -14.49
N GLN A 114 -13.55 -7.37 -13.59
CA GLN A 114 -13.09 -6.30 -12.71
C GLN A 114 -11.78 -6.70 -12.02
N PHE A 115 -10.73 -5.94 -12.31
CA PHE A 115 -9.46 -6.08 -11.62
C PHE A 115 -9.50 -5.26 -10.34
N MET A 116 -8.99 -5.82 -9.24
CA MET A 116 -8.85 -5.13 -7.96
C MET A 116 -7.40 -5.23 -7.47
N LEU A 117 -6.80 -4.08 -7.21
CA LEU A 117 -5.48 -3.95 -6.61
C LEU A 117 -5.60 -3.28 -5.23
N PRO A 118 -5.37 -4.00 -4.11
CA PRO A 118 -5.23 -3.36 -2.81
C PRO A 118 -3.90 -2.59 -2.77
N PHE A 119 -3.92 -1.36 -2.26
CA PHE A 119 -2.72 -0.53 -2.12
C PHE A 119 -2.70 0.23 -0.78
N SER A 120 -1.53 0.78 -0.46
CA SER A 120 -1.35 1.66 0.68
C SER A 120 -0.80 3.01 0.22
N MET A 121 -1.07 4.07 0.97
CA MET A 121 -0.53 5.39 0.68
C MET A 121 0.46 5.84 1.75
N TYR A 122 1.48 6.58 1.33
CA TYR A 122 2.48 7.19 2.21
C TYR A 122 2.73 8.65 1.81
N ASN A 123 3.27 9.45 2.72
CA ASN A 123 3.71 10.82 2.46
C ASN A 123 5.22 10.88 2.61
N SER A 124 5.89 11.29 1.54
CA SER A 124 7.35 11.50 1.49
C SER A 124 7.75 12.80 2.18
N ARG A 125 7.37 13.03 3.45
CA ARG A 125 7.78 14.24 4.20
C ARG A 125 9.28 14.30 4.53
N TYR A 126 10.10 13.40 3.98
CA TYR A 126 11.55 13.45 4.11
C TYR A 126 12.13 14.53 3.19
N ALA A 127 12.11 15.78 3.67
CA ALA A 127 13.00 16.83 3.14
C ALA A 127 14.42 16.74 3.74
N GLN A 128 14.65 15.84 4.70
CA GLN A 128 15.93 15.73 5.40
C GLN A 128 16.37 14.27 5.51
N THR A 129 17.42 13.92 4.76
CA THR A 129 18.11 12.62 4.81
C THR A 129 18.92 12.41 6.10
N ASN A 130 18.98 13.39 7.00
CA ASN A 130 19.83 13.39 8.20
C ASN A 130 19.11 13.80 9.49
N ASP A 131 17.79 13.95 9.48
CA ASP A 131 17.07 14.32 10.70
C ASP A 131 17.01 13.10 11.63
N GLY A 132 17.80 13.16 12.72
CA GLY A 132 18.01 12.03 13.65
C GLY A 132 19.41 11.40 13.58
N VAL A 133 20.26 11.77 12.62
CA VAL A 133 21.69 11.43 12.65
C VAL A 133 22.40 12.53 13.45
N PRO A 134 22.96 12.24 14.65
CA PRO A 134 23.73 13.23 15.39
C PRO A 134 24.78 13.86 14.48
N LYS A 135 24.99 15.18 14.58
CA LYS A 135 25.90 15.94 13.68
C LYS A 135 27.33 15.36 13.57
N ASN A 136 27.74 14.53 14.53
CA ASN A 136 29.05 13.89 14.60
C ASN A 136 28.98 12.36 14.49
N TYR A 137 27.86 11.79 14.02
CA TYR A 137 27.73 10.35 13.82
C TYR A 137 28.64 9.90 12.67
N ASN A 138 29.70 9.19 13.03
CA ASN A 138 30.56 8.49 12.09
C ASN A 138 30.25 6.98 12.22
N PRO A 139 29.66 6.32 11.22
CA PRO A 139 29.34 4.89 11.29
C PRO A 139 30.59 4.01 11.42
N ASN A 140 31.78 4.53 11.09
CA ASN A 140 33.05 3.83 11.28
C ASN A 140 33.56 3.87 12.74
N THR A 141 32.98 4.72 13.61
CA THR A 141 33.31 4.79 15.04
C THR A 141 32.28 4.08 15.92
N ALA A 142 31.18 3.59 15.35
CA ALA A 142 30.23 2.74 16.09
C ALA A 142 30.96 1.46 16.51
N ALA A 143 31.11 1.26 17.83
CA ALA A 143 31.76 0.08 18.38
C ALA A 143 31.09 -1.17 17.81
N ARG A 144 31.86 -1.94 17.02
CA ARG A 144 31.43 -3.28 16.60
C ARG A 144 31.07 -4.03 17.87
N SER A 145 29.82 -4.51 17.98
CA SER A 145 29.38 -5.30 19.12
C SER A 145 30.38 -6.42 19.35
N ALA A 146 31.14 -6.33 20.44
CA ALA A 146 32.12 -7.33 20.80
C ALA A 146 31.35 -8.59 21.20
N SER A 147 31.16 -9.49 20.24
CA SER A 147 30.73 -10.85 20.51
C SER A 147 31.92 -11.61 21.13
N ALA A 148 32.18 -11.37 22.41
CA ALA A 148 33.08 -12.22 23.20
C ALA A 148 32.79 -12.08 24.70
N ALA A 149 32.83 -13.22 25.39
CA ALA A 149 32.70 -13.41 26.85
C ALA A 149 31.28 -13.58 27.41
N ALA A 150 30.54 -14.57 26.89
CA ALA A 150 29.73 -15.41 27.78
C ALA A 150 30.70 -16.28 28.60
N GLY A 151 31.12 -15.80 29.77
CA GLY A 151 32.09 -16.51 30.58
C GLY A 151 32.33 -15.86 31.93
N ALA A 152 31.66 -16.43 32.93
CA ALA A 152 31.97 -16.33 34.36
C ALA A 152 31.79 -14.96 35.03
N LEU A 153 30.83 -14.90 35.96
CA LEU A 153 31.05 -14.44 37.34
C LEU A 153 29.83 -14.81 38.18
N PHE A 154 29.80 -16.05 38.67
CA PHE A 154 29.07 -16.36 39.90
C PHE A 154 29.96 -15.90 41.06
N LEU A 155 29.62 -14.77 41.68
CA LEU A 155 30.21 -14.38 42.96
C LEU A 155 29.20 -14.60 44.08
N SER A 156 29.58 -15.50 44.97
CA SER A 156 29.00 -15.87 46.25
C SER A 156 28.76 -14.69 47.19
N VAL A 157 27.60 -14.66 47.86
CA VAL A 157 27.40 -13.88 49.10
C VAL A 157 27.14 -14.86 50.24
N MET A 158 28.20 -15.18 50.99
CA MET A 158 28.08 -15.51 52.42
C MET A 158 28.14 -14.20 53.20
N VAL A 159 27.10 -13.85 53.93
CA VAL A 159 27.23 -13.10 55.18
C VAL A 159 26.14 -13.59 56.15
N ALA A 160 26.61 -14.19 57.24
CA ALA A 160 25.84 -14.43 58.44
C ALA A 160 25.53 -13.11 59.16
N VAL A 161 24.31 -12.95 59.68
CA VAL A 161 24.04 -12.00 60.76
C VAL A 161 23.23 -12.72 61.82
N ALA A 162 23.78 -12.73 63.02
CA ALA A 162 23.26 -13.34 64.22
C ALA A 162 22.38 -12.36 65.02
N LEU A 163 21.47 -12.94 65.81
CA LEU A 163 20.93 -12.47 67.10
C LEU A 163 20.14 -11.15 67.16
N LEU A 164 18.84 -11.27 67.51
CA LEU A 164 18.22 -10.67 68.72
C LEU A 164 16.71 -10.94 68.76
N ALA A 165 16.28 -11.82 69.68
CA ALA A 165 15.10 -11.76 70.54
C ALA A 165 14.86 -13.13 71.19
#